data_AF-A0A329RQI1-F1
#
_entry.id   AF-A0A329RQI1-F1
#
_cell.length_a   1.000
_cell.length_b   1.000
_cell.length_c   1.000
_cell.angle_alpha   90.00
_cell.angle_beta   90.00
_cell.angle_gamma   90.00
#
_symmetry.space_group_name_H-M   'P 1'
#
loop_
_entity.id
_entity.type
_entity.pdbx_description
1 polymer ?
#
loop_
_entity_poly.entity_id
_entity_poly.type
_entity_poly.pdbx_seq_one_letter_code
_entity_poly.pdbx_strand_id
1 'polypeptide(L)'
;MGLLHRFLLLTAFALLSVFAKAAEFDHTKLSRITEGGYGGRLLRTATMSDDEERGQLMPSFIKSRLTNWRINSWIQNNRPDDYVLRKLKLTGLAEKTLTENPNYKILQKFKVNGWLKERATTTKAWGDLGLTRFSMYDVHKADGFNTYTHYVIALFKKAKKADSEEWSRLLRERSVTELVTKTMILRGFARDDQRLRSMLGI
;
A
#
# COMPACT_ATOMS: atom_id res chain seq x y z
N MET A 1 -9.53 -31.14 19.34
CA MET A 1 -9.31 -29.69 19.54
C MET A 1 -9.00 -29.02 18.21
N GLY A 2 -9.43 -27.77 17.98
CA GLY A 2 -8.86 -26.91 16.91
C GLY A 2 -9.83 -26.31 15.88
N LEU A 3 -10.88 -27.03 15.45
CA LEU A 3 -11.76 -26.57 14.35
C LEU A 3 -12.86 -25.57 14.76
N LEU A 4 -13.16 -25.43 16.06
CA LEU A 4 -14.20 -24.54 16.60
C LEU A 4 -13.69 -23.14 17.02
N HIS A 5 -12.48 -22.75 16.62
CA HIS A 5 -11.90 -21.43 16.94
C HIS A 5 -11.62 -20.55 15.72
N ARG A 6 -12.15 -20.90 14.53
CA ARG A 6 -12.01 -20.10 13.30
C ARG A 6 -13.33 -19.55 12.74
N PHE A 7 -14.45 -19.81 13.40
CA PHE A 7 -15.78 -19.29 13.04
C PHE A 7 -16.34 -18.26 14.04
N LEU A 8 -15.60 -17.94 15.12
CA LEU A 8 -16.10 -17.16 16.26
C LEU A 8 -15.61 -15.69 16.26
N LEU A 9 -15.56 -15.06 15.07
CA LEU A 9 -15.19 -13.64 14.90
C LEU A 9 -16.09 -12.91 13.86
N LEU A 10 -17.38 -13.28 13.80
CA LEU A 10 -18.35 -12.64 12.89
C LEU A 10 -19.67 -12.17 13.55
N THR A 11 -19.92 -12.49 14.83
CA THR A 11 -21.16 -12.09 15.52
C THR A 11 -20.93 -11.81 17.01
N ALA A 12 -20.51 -10.58 17.36
CA ALA A 12 -20.88 -9.84 18.59
C ALA A 12 -19.97 -8.61 18.83
N PHE A 13 -20.43 -7.41 18.46
CA PHE A 13 -20.48 -6.27 19.40
C PHE A 13 -21.38 -5.16 18.84
N ALA A 14 -22.68 -5.34 19.03
CA ALA A 14 -23.64 -4.24 19.02
C ALA A 14 -24.03 -3.94 20.47
N LEU A 15 -24.42 -2.69 20.73
CA LEU A 15 -24.77 -2.11 22.05
C LEU A 15 -23.57 -1.67 22.93
N LEU A 16 -23.87 -0.66 23.75
CA LEU A 16 -22.99 0.26 24.49
C LEU A 16 -22.08 1.15 23.58
N SER A 17 -22.01 2.48 23.75
CA SER A 17 -22.57 3.34 24.82
C SER A 17 -23.37 4.54 24.28
N VAL A 18 -24.30 5.00 25.11
CA VAL A 18 -25.19 6.15 24.92
C VAL A 18 -24.52 7.47 25.34
N PHE A 19 -24.81 8.53 24.57
CA PHE A 19 -24.69 9.97 24.88
C PHE A 19 -23.63 10.48 25.90
N ALA A 20 -22.81 11.40 25.42
CA ALA A 20 -22.57 12.68 26.11
C ALA A 20 -22.82 13.82 25.12
N LYS A 21 -23.50 14.91 25.55
CA LYS A 21 -23.81 16.08 24.71
C LYS A 21 -23.38 17.35 25.44
N ALA A 22 -22.94 18.33 24.66
CA ALA A 22 -22.70 19.74 25.02
C ALA A 22 -21.60 20.01 26.07
N ALA A 23 -20.54 20.66 25.58
CA ALA A 23 -20.08 21.90 26.19
C ALA A 23 -19.84 22.88 25.03
N GLU A 24 -20.66 23.91 24.94
CA GLU A 24 -20.35 25.07 24.08
C GLU A 24 -19.21 25.86 24.74
N PHE A 25 -18.41 26.56 23.93
CA PHE A 25 -17.48 27.56 24.46
C PHE A 25 -17.45 28.78 23.55
N ASP A 26 -17.66 29.94 24.15
CA ASP A 26 -18.18 31.11 23.46
C ASP A 26 -17.14 31.94 22.71
N HIS A 27 -17.62 32.76 21.77
CA HIS A 27 -16.77 33.61 20.92
C HIS A 27 -16.43 34.95 21.60
N THR A 28 -15.25 35.08 22.21
CA THR A 28 -14.72 36.37 22.67
C THR A 28 -13.84 37.05 21.60
N LYS A 29 -14.36 38.11 20.98
CA LYS A 29 -13.58 39.08 20.19
C LYS A 29 -13.10 40.22 21.10
N LEU A 30 -11.82 40.60 21.01
CA LEU A 30 -11.18 41.91 21.29
C LEU A 30 -9.66 41.64 21.45
N SER A 31 -8.70 42.46 20.98
CA SER A 31 -8.75 43.55 20.00
C SER A 31 -7.36 43.82 19.37
N ARG A 32 -7.36 44.61 18.28
CA ARG A 32 -6.22 45.38 17.72
C ARG A 32 -5.47 46.12 18.86
N ILE A 33 -4.17 46.47 18.82
CA ILE A 33 -3.20 46.84 17.75
C ILE A 33 -1.79 46.25 18.12
N THR A 34 -0.62 46.37 17.46
CA THR A 34 -0.06 47.30 16.45
C THR A 34 0.73 46.58 15.33
N GLU A 35 2.02 46.86 15.11
CA GLU A 35 2.84 46.52 13.93
C GLU A 35 4.29 46.18 14.35
N GLY A 36 5.08 45.45 13.52
CA GLY A 36 6.47 45.15 13.89
C GLY A 36 7.31 44.19 13.03
N GLY A 37 7.40 44.41 11.71
CA GLY A 37 8.57 43.99 10.91
C GLY A 37 8.70 42.52 10.41
N TYR A 38 9.19 42.40 9.17
CA TYR A 38 9.95 41.30 8.56
C TYR A 38 9.43 39.83 8.54
N GLY A 39 9.55 39.21 7.36
CA GLY A 39 10.39 38.00 7.31
C GLY A 39 9.74 36.62 7.13
N GLY A 40 8.47 36.53 6.73
CA GLY A 40 7.91 35.39 5.99
C GLY A 40 8.24 33.94 6.41
N ARG A 41 7.33 33.32 7.19
CA ARG A 41 7.09 31.86 7.15
C ARG A 41 5.65 31.53 7.58
N LEU A 42 4.71 31.57 6.62
CA LEU A 42 3.32 31.16 6.84
C LEU A 42 3.21 29.63 6.94
N LEU A 43 3.53 29.08 8.11
CA LEU A 43 3.08 27.75 8.52
C LEU A 43 1.56 27.78 8.70
N ARG A 44 0.82 27.56 7.61
CA ARG A 44 -0.61 27.26 7.70
C ARG A 44 -0.77 25.90 8.36
N THR A 45 -1.22 25.89 9.60
CA THR A 45 -1.69 24.69 10.31
C THR A 45 -2.87 24.11 9.55
N ALA A 46 -2.58 23.20 8.63
CA ALA A 46 -3.60 22.54 7.83
C ALA A 46 -4.28 21.46 8.67
N THR A 47 -5.32 21.85 9.41
CA THR A 47 -6.24 20.91 10.06
C THR A 47 -6.83 20.02 8.97
N MET A 48 -6.38 18.78 8.88
CA MET A 48 -6.83 17.82 7.87
C MET A 48 -8.20 17.27 8.25
N SER A 49 -9.26 18.05 7.97
CA SER A 49 -10.61 17.49 7.86
C SER A 49 -10.62 16.47 6.73
N ASP A 50 -11.24 15.31 6.95
CA ASP A 50 -11.12 14.13 6.08
C ASP A 50 -12.09 14.17 4.88
N ASP A 51 -12.49 15.39 4.49
CA ASP A 51 -13.51 15.71 3.50
C ASP A 51 -12.88 15.91 2.10
N GLU A 52 -12.67 14.81 1.37
CA GLU A 52 -12.21 14.82 -0.03
C GLU A 52 -13.28 15.35 -1.01
N GLU A 53 -13.77 16.59 -0.86
CA GLU A 53 -14.71 17.20 -1.82
C GLU A 53 -14.49 18.69 -2.12
N ARG A 54 -13.26 19.21 -1.94
CA ARG A 54 -12.88 20.54 -2.47
C ARG A 54 -12.56 20.46 -3.97
N GLY A 55 -13.61 20.58 -4.79
CA GLY A 55 -13.56 20.59 -6.25
C GLY A 55 -12.85 21.81 -6.86
N GLN A 56 -11.51 21.80 -6.87
CA GLN A 56 -10.69 22.58 -7.80
C GLN A 56 -9.57 21.68 -8.37
N LEU A 57 -9.16 21.94 -9.61
CA LEU A 57 -8.23 21.09 -10.37
C LEU A 57 -6.79 21.15 -9.82
N MET A 58 -6.54 20.45 -8.72
CA MET A 58 -5.23 20.36 -8.12
C MET A 58 -4.24 19.65 -9.08
N PRO A 59 -3.13 20.29 -9.50
CA PRO A 59 -2.24 19.75 -10.53
C PRO A 59 -1.74 18.33 -10.25
N SER A 60 -1.60 17.53 -11.30
CA SER A 60 -1.27 16.10 -11.24
C SER A 60 0.01 15.79 -10.45
N PHE A 61 1.01 16.67 -10.53
CA PHE A 61 2.25 16.54 -9.74
C PHE A 61 2.03 16.73 -8.23
N ILE A 62 1.11 17.61 -7.82
CA ILE A 62 0.72 17.78 -6.42
C ILE A 62 -0.08 16.56 -5.95
N LYS A 63 -1.05 16.09 -6.76
CA LYS A 63 -1.84 14.88 -6.45
C LYS A 63 -0.95 13.65 -6.28
N SER A 64 0.06 13.48 -7.13
CA SER A 64 1.09 12.45 -7.00
C SER A 64 1.91 12.60 -5.71
N ARG A 65 2.45 13.80 -5.42
CA ARG A 65 3.21 14.07 -4.18
C ARG A 65 2.41 13.78 -2.92
N LEU A 66 1.17 14.26 -2.83
CA LEU A 66 0.28 14.03 -1.69
C LEU A 66 -0.06 12.54 -1.52
N THR A 67 -0.34 11.84 -2.62
CA THR A 67 -0.58 10.39 -2.61
C THR A 67 0.64 9.60 -2.13
N ASN A 68 1.84 9.97 -2.58
CA ASN A 68 3.08 9.33 -2.15
C ASN A 68 3.39 9.59 -0.67
N TRP A 69 3.16 10.82 -0.18
CA TRP A 69 3.28 11.15 1.24
C TRP A 69 2.27 10.36 2.08
N ARG A 70 1.02 10.26 1.65
CA ARG A 70 -0.05 9.48 2.31
C ARG A 70 0.32 7.99 2.41
N ILE A 71 0.78 7.38 1.31
CA ILE A 71 1.28 6.00 1.30
C ILE A 71 2.47 5.83 2.28
N ASN A 72 3.45 6.73 2.22
CA ASN A 72 4.63 6.65 3.10
C ASN A 72 4.24 6.78 4.58
N SER A 73 3.30 7.67 4.91
CA SER A 73 2.76 7.81 6.27
C SER A 73 2.05 6.53 6.74
N TRP A 74 1.21 5.90 5.91
CA TRP A 74 0.59 4.62 6.23
C TRP A 74 1.62 3.50 6.48
N ILE A 75 2.67 3.45 5.67
CA ILE A 75 3.77 2.46 5.78
C ILE A 75 4.69 2.75 6.97
N GLN A 76 4.90 4.02 7.35
CA GLN A 76 5.65 4.39 8.55
C GLN A 76 4.90 4.03 9.82
N ASN A 77 3.58 4.32 9.85
CA ASN A 77 2.69 4.04 10.98
C ASN A 77 2.12 2.60 10.98
N ASN A 78 2.76 1.67 10.24
CA ASN A 78 2.41 0.26 10.10
C ASN A 78 0.88 0.01 9.98
N ARG A 79 0.19 0.81 9.16
CA ARG A 79 -1.26 0.73 9.01
C ARG A 79 -1.66 -0.59 8.31
N PRO A 80 -2.65 -1.33 8.82
CA PRO A 80 -3.07 -2.59 8.23
C PRO A 80 -3.86 -2.39 6.91
N ASP A 81 -3.97 -3.46 6.12
CA ASP A 81 -4.59 -3.42 4.79
C ASP A 81 -6.06 -2.97 4.83
N ASP A 82 -6.82 -3.39 5.85
CA ASP A 82 -8.23 -3.07 6.02
C ASP A 82 -8.46 -1.56 6.25
N TYR A 83 -7.57 -0.91 7.00
CA TYR A 83 -7.55 0.54 7.17
C TYR A 83 -7.29 1.25 5.84
N VAL A 84 -6.33 0.76 5.03
CA VAL A 84 -6.01 1.34 3.73
C VAL A 84 -7.14 1.12 2.73
N LEU A 85 -7.75 -0.06 2.69
CA LEU A 85 -8.93 -0.37 1.87
C LEU A 85 -10.11 0.55 2.22
N ARG A 86 -10.39 0.78 3.51
CA ARG A 86 -11.42 1.74 3.95
C ARG A 86 -11.10 3.16 3.51
N LYS A 87 -9.87 3.65 3.74
CA LYS A 87 -9.44 5.00 3.34
C LYS A 87 -9.37 5.22 1.82
N LEU A 88 -9.27 4.15 1.03
CA LEU A 88 -9.33 4.22 -0.43
C LEU A 88 -10.74 4.00 -1.01
N LYS A 89 -11.76 3.79 -0.16
CA LYS A 89 -13.14 3.43 -0.55
C LYS A 89 -13.19 2.17 -1.43
N LEU A 90 -12.36 1.17 -1.09
CA LEU A 90 -12.23 -0.12 -1.79
C LEU A 90 -12.85 -1.31 -1.03
N THR A 91 -13.25 -1.12 0.23
CA THR A 91 -13.90 -2.15 1.04
C THR A 91 -15.25 -2.56 0.43
N GLY A 92 -15.48 -3.87 0.28
CA GLY A 92 -16.75 -4.42 -0.23
C GLY A 92 -16.90 -4.41 -1.76
N LEU A 93 -15.91 -3.93 -2.52
CA LEU A 93 -15.91 -4.05 -3.98
C LEU A 93 -15.66 -5.50 -4.41
N ALA A 94 -16.42 -5.98 -5.39
CA ALA A 94 -16.17 -7.26 -6.06
C ALA A 94 -14.88 -7.21 -6.90
N GLU A 95 -14.23 -8.36 -7.12
CA GLU A 95 -12.90 -8.53 -7.73
C GLU A 95 -12.67 -7.64 -8.98
N LYS A 96 -13.53 -7.75 -10.00
CA LYS A 96 -13.46 -6.90 -11.20
C LYS A 96 -13.59 -5.39 -10.90
N THR A 97 -14.57 -5.00 -10.07
CA THR A 97 -14.81 -3.60 -9.70
C THR A 97 -13.69 -3.03 -8.83
N LEU A 98 -13.00 -3.88 -8.07
CA LEU A 98 -11.82 -3.53 -7.28
C LEU A 98 -10.65 -3.19 -8.21
N THR A 99 -10.32 -4.03 -9.19
CA THR A 99 -9.20 -3.80 -10.12
C THR A 99 -9.43 -2.64 -11.09
N GLU A 100 -10.67 -2.41 -11.53
CA GLU A 100 -11.04 -1.29 -12.40
C GLU A 100 -11.02 0.08 -11.67
N ASN A 101 -11.05 0.09 -10.32
CA ASN A 101 -11.09 1.32 -9.54
C ASN A 101 -9.76 2.12 -9.61
N PRO A 102 -9.77 3.44 -9.88
CA PRO A 102 -8.54 4.25 -9.97
C PRO A 102 -7.73 4.27 -8.66
N ASN A 103 -8.36 4.09 -7.50
CA ASN A 103 -7.67 4.01 -6.21
C ASN A 103 -6.95 2.67 -5.99
N TYR A 104 -7.26 1.61 -6.76
CA TYR A 104 -6.55 0.33 -6.66
C TYR A 104 -5.05 0.47 -6.91
N LYS A 105 -4.64 1.34 -7.84
CA LYS A 105 -3.23 1.66 -8.10
C LYS A 105 -2.53 2.27 -6.88
N ILE A 106 -3.27 2.90 -5.97
CA ILE A 106 -2.76 3.42 -4.70
C ILE A 106 -2.54 2.27 -3.70
N LEU A 107 -3.47 1.30 -3.63
CA LEU A 107 -3.32 0.07 -2.85
C LEU A 107 -2.14 -0.79 -3.34
N GLN A 108 -2.00 -0.99 -4.65
CA GLN A 108 -0.86 -1.70 -5.24
C GLN A 108 0.46 -1.06 -4.82
N LYS A 109 0.55 0.27 -4.90
CA LYS A 109 1.77 1.01 -4.51
C LYS A 109 2.03 0.96 -3.01
N PHE A 110 0.98 0.98 -2.18
CA PHE A 110 1.10 0.75 -0.74
C PHE A 110 1.70 -0.63 -0.43
N LYS A 111 1.17 -1.70 -1.02
CA LYS A 111 1.70 -3.08 -0.90
C LYS A 111 3.16 -3.18 -1.34
N VAL A 112 3.47 -2.76 -2.56
CA VAL A 112 4.83 -2.81 -3.13
C VAL A 112 5.84 -2.03 -2.27
N ASN A 113 5.52 -0.81 -1.85
CA ASN A 113 6.40 -0.01 -1.00
C ASN A 113 6.53 -0.61 0.42
N GLY A 114 5.47 -1.23 0.95
CA GLY A 114 5.46 -1.90 2.26
C GLY A 114 6.46 -3.05 2.28
N TRP A 115 6.32 -4.02 1.38
CA TRP A 115 7.24 -5.16 1.25
C TRP A 115 8.70 -4.73 0.97
N LEU A 116 8.91 -3.61 0.24
CA LEU A 116 10.24 -3.04 -0.02
C LEU A 116 10.86 -2.30 1.19
N LYS A 117 10.06 -1.89 2.18
CA LYS A 117 10.53 -1.41 3.50
C LYS A 117 10.79 -2.59 4.43
N GLU A 118 9.87 -3.54 4.48
CA GLU A 118 9.90 -4.74 5.32
C GLU A 118 11.11 -5.65 5.00
N ARG A 119 11.64 -5.58 3.76
CA ARG A 119 12.54 -6.61 3.20
C ARG A 119 11.86 -7.98 3.16
N ALA A 120 10.57 -7.99 2.85
CA ALA A 120 9.81 -9.22 2.62
C ALA A 120 10.44 -10.05 1.49
N THR A 121 10.15 -11.34 1.47
CA THR A 121 10.49 -12.20 0.33
C THR A 121 9.41 -12.15 -0.75
N THR A 122 9.78 -12.57 -1.95
CA THR A 122 8.82 -12.80 -3.04
C THR A 122 7.76 -13.82 -2.65
N THR A 123 8.12 -14.90 -1.95
CA THR A 123 7.15 -15.90 -1.46
C THR A 123 6.19 -15.35 -0.41
N LYS A 124 6.63 -14.44 0.49
CA LYS A 124 5.71 -13.69 1.36
C LYS A 124 4.73 -12.84 0.56
N ALA A 125 5.20 -12.04 -0.40
CA ALA A 125 4.32 -11.20 -1.21
C ALA A 125 3.31 -12.02 -2.03
N TRP A 126 3.70 -13.21 -2.51
CA TRP A 126 2.83 -14.18 -3.19
C TRP A 126 1.73 -14.72 -2.26
N GLY A 127 2.09 -15.08 -1.03
CA GLY A 127 1.17 -15.54 0.01
C GLY A 127 0.20 -14.44 0.48
N ASP A 128 0.70 -13.23 0.74
CA ASP A 128 -0.08 -12.04 1.12
C ASP A 128 -1.13 -11.64 0.06
N LEU A 129 -0.91 -12.03 -1.21
CA LEU A 129 -1.82 -11.82 -2.34
C LEU A 129 -2.72 -13.03 -2.63
N GLY A 130 -2.63 -14.10 -1.82
CA GLY A 130 -3.41 -15.34 -2.00
C GLY A 130 -3.06 -16.14 -3.26
N LEU A 131 -1.92 -15.85 -3.92
CA LEU A 131 -1.59 -16.42 -5.23
C LEU A 131 -1.25 -17.93 -5.17
N THR A 132 -0.94 -18.46 -3.97
CA THR A 132 -0.66 -19.87 -3.69
C THR A 132 -1.79 -20.82 -4.13
N ARG A 133 -3.03 -20.35 -4.26
CA ARG A 133 -4.19 -21.16 -4.69
C ARG A 133 -4.30 -21.39 -6.20
N PHE A 134 -3.49 -20.70 -7.02
CA PHE A 134 -3.61 -20.74 -8.48
C PHE A 134 -2.56 -21.63 -9.14
N SER A 135 -2.93 -22.23 -10.28
CA SER A 135 -2.02 -22.98 -11.15
C SER A 135 -1.01 -22.04 -11.83
N MET A 136 0.08 -22.59 -12.37
CA MET A 136 1.00 -21.85 -13.24
C MET A 136 0.29 -21.23 -14.46
N TYR A 137 -0.78 -21.87 -14.95
CA TYR A 137 -1.54 -21.45 -16.12
C TYR A 137 -2.59 -20.39 -15.79
N ASP A 138 -3.08 -20.32 -14.56
CA ASP A 138 -4.20 -19.45 -14.16
C ASP A 138 -3.78 -18.26 -13.30
N VAL A 139 -2.61 -18.30 -12.66
CA VAL A 139 -2.18 -17.23 -11.74
C VAL A 139 -2.11 -15.85 -12.41
N HIS A 140 -1.87 -15.78 -13.72
CA HIS A 140 -1.86 -14.52 -14.47
C HIS A 140 -3.23 -13.82 -14.55
N LYS A 141 -4.32 -14.54 -14.26
CA LYS A 141 -5.71 -14.05 -14.28
C LYS A 141 -6.16 -13.47 -12.92
N ALA A 142 -5.38 -13.69 -11.85
CA ALA A 142 -5.74 -13.30 -10.50
C ALA A 142 -5.44 -11.80 -10.24
N ASP A 143 -6.36 -11.09 -9.57
CA ASP A 143 -6.21 -9.66 -9.22
C ASP A 143 -4.84 -9.29 -8.63
N GLY A 144 -4.33 -10.13 -7.71
CA GLY A 144 -3.04 -9.92 -7.06
C GLY A 144 -1.83 -9.99 -8.00
N PHE A 145 -1.94 -10.65 -9.16
CA PHE A 145 -0.81 -10.96 -10.03
C PHE A 145 -0.09 -9.72 -10.57
N ASN A 146 -0.84 -8.68 -10.94
CA ASN A 146 -0.27 -7.41 -11.38
C ASN A 146 0.50 -6.72 -10.21
N THR A 147 -0.01 -6.84 -9.00
CA THR A 147 0.64 -6.32 -7.78
C THR A 147 1.93 -7.07 -7.45
N TYR A 148 1.93 -8.40 -7.60
CA TYR A 148 3.14 -9.24 -7.50
C TYR A 148 4.17 -8.89 -8.57
N THR A 149 3.73 -8.72 -9.82
CA THR A 149 4.59 -8.34 -10.96
C THR A 149 5.29 -7.01 -10.72
N HIS A 150 4.57 -5.99 -10.25
CA HIS A 150 5.17 -4.71 -9.85
C HIS A 150 6.18 -4.87 -8.70
N TYR A 151 5.90 -5.73 -7.72
CA TYR A 151 6.82 -5.98 -6.61
C TYR A 151 8.12 -6.66 -7.06
N VAL A 152 8.02 -7.75 -7.83
CA VAL A 152 9.19 -8.49 -8.36
C VAL A 152 10.10 -7.57 -9.18
N ILE A 153 9.53 -6.76 -10.08
CA ILE A 153 10.30 -5.81 -10.90
C ILE A 153 10.95 -4.72 -10.04
N ALA A 154 10.25 -4.20 -9.02
CA ALA A 154 10.80 -3.16 -8.14
C ALA A 154 11.89 -3.70 -7.20
N LEU A 155 11.75 -4.94 -6.71
CA LEU A 155 12.74 -5.65 -5.91
C LEU A 155 14.00 -5.95 -6.73
N PHE A 156 13.86 -6.49 -7.94
CA PHE A 156 14.98 -6.74 -8.86
C PHE A 156 15.76 -5.45 -9.18
N LYS A 157 15.06 -4.34 -9.49
CA LYS A 157 15.68 -3.01 -9.67
C LYS A 157 16.46 -2.56 -8.43
N LYS A 158 15.95 -2.84 -7.23
CA LYS A 158 16.60 -2.48 -5.96
C LYS A 158 17.84 -3.35 -5.69
N ALA A 159 17.76 -4.66 -5.93
CA ALA A 159 18.89 -5.59 -5.83
C ALA A 159 20.03 -5.20 -6.80
N LYS A 160 19.70 -4.93 -8.07
CA LYS A 160 20.66 -4.46 -9.08
C LYS A 160 21.28 -3.12 -8.74
N LYS A 161 20.51 -2.15 -8.23
CA LYS A 161 21.05 -0.82 -7.84
C LYS A 161 21.93 -0.87 -6.58
N ALA A 162 21.64 -1.76 -5.64
CA ALA A 162 22.39 -1.89 -4.39
C ALA A 162 23.60 -2.83 -4.48
N ASP A 163 23.78 -3.49 -5.64
CA ASP A 163 24.70 -4.61 -5.90
C ASP A 163 24.85 -5.59 -4.72
N SER A 164 23.71 -6.05 -4.20
CA SER A 164 23.60 -6.63 -2.86
C SER A 164 23.02 -8.04 -2.89
N GLU A 165 23.76 -8.99 -2.34
CA GLU A 165 23.28 -10.35 -2.11
C GLU A 165 22.07 -10.36 -1.16
N GLU A 166 22.03 -9.48 -0.16
CA GLU A 166 20.93 -9.38 0.81
C GLU A 166 19.58 -9.13 0.11
N TRP A 167 19.54 -8.19 -0.84
CA TRP A 167 18.35 -7.92 -1.67
C TRP A 167 18.09 -9.03 -2.69
N SER A 168 19.13 -9.69 -3.19
CA SER A 168 19.01 -10.83 -4.11
C SER A 168 18.40 -12.07 -3.44
N ARG A 169 18.73 -12.31 -2.15
CA ARG A 169 18.18 -13.41 -1.34
C ARG A 169 16.65 -13.40 -1.27
N LEU A 170 16.03 -12.22 -1.31
CA LEU A 170 14.56 -12.05 -1.28
C LEU A 170 13.85 -12.57 -2.55
N LEU A 171 14.58 -12.74 -3.66
CA LEU A 171 14.07 -13.36 -4.90
C LEU A 171 14.14 -14.90 -4.87
N ARG A 172 15.06 -15.47 -4.07
CA ARG A 172 15.47 -16.90 -4.15
C ARG A 172 14.49 -17.90 -3.53
N GLU A 173 13.58 -17.48 -2.64
CA GLU A 173 12.61 -18.34 -1.97
C GLU A 173 11.58 -18.94 -2.95
N ARG A 174 11.03 -20.13 -2.65
CA ARG A 174 10.44 -21.02 -3.67
C ARG A 174 9.15 -21.73 -3.24
N SER A 175 8.08 -21.46 -3.97
CA SER A 175 7.30 -22.55 -4.56
C SER A 175 7.69 -22.73 -6.03
N VAL A 176 7.46 -23.91 -6.63
CA VAL A 176 7.81 -24.17 -8.04
C VAL A 176 7.05 -23.23 -8.98
N THR A 177 5.74 -23.09 -8.78
CA THR A 177 4.87 -22.16 -9.52
C THR A 177 5.43 -20.75 -9.47
N GLU A 178 5.72 -20.23 -8.27
CA GLU A 178 6.24 -18.89 -8.09
C GLU A 178 7.62 -18.70 -8.75
N LEU A 179 8.52 -19.70 -8.67
CA LEU A 179 9.83 -19.63 -9.31
C LEU A 179 9.71 -19.51 -10.83
N VAL A 180 8.85 -20.31 -11.48
CA VAL A 180 8.62 -20.22 -12.92
C VAL A 180 8.00 -18.87 -13.28
N THR A 181 6.98 -18.44 -12.53
CA THR A 181 6.29 -17.16 -12.75
C THR A 181 7.22 -15.95 -12.58
N LYS A 182 8.02 -15.87 -11.50
CA LYS A 182 8.98 -14.76 -11.30
C LYS A 182 10.08 -14.76 -12.36
N THR A 183 10.51 -15.95 -12.83
CA THR A 183 11.46 -16.08 -13.94
C THR A 183 10.86 -15.57 -15.25
N MET A 184 9.59 -15.88 -15.56
CA MET A 184 8.91 -15.34 -16.76
C MET A 184 8.78 -13.81 -16.71
N ILE A 185 8.35 -13.25 -15.58
CA ILE A 185 8.24 -11.79 -15.36
C ILE A 185 9.59 -11.10 -15.60
N LEU A 186 10.66 -11.60 -14.95
CA LEU A 186 11.98 -10.97 -15.06
C LEU A 186 12.65 -11.21 -16.42
N ARG A 187 12.39 -12.32 -17.10
CA ARG A 187 12.87 -12.55 -18.48
C ARG A 187 12.19 -11.62 -19.49
N GLY A 188 10.92 -11.27 -19.28
CA GLY A 188 10.24 -10.24 -20.06
C GLY A 188 10.74 -8.82 -19.77
N PHE A 189 11.15 -8.54 -18.52
CA PHE A 189 11.60 -7.21 -18.09
C PHE A 189 13.11 -6.95 -18.31
N ALA A 190 13.96 -7.98 -18.25
CA ALA A 190 15.41 -7.89 -18.19
C ALA A 190 16.06 -9.03 -19.00
N ARG A 191 15.60 -9.18 -20.26
CA ARG A 191 15.91 -10.30 -21.18
C ARG A 191 17.39 -10.67 -21.28
N ASP A 192 18.25 -9.65 -21.25
CA ASP A 192 19.69 -9.76 -21.51
C ASP A 192 20.55 -9.52 -20.25
N ASP A 193 19.93 -9.52 -19.05
CA ASP A 193 20.67 -9.31 -17.80
C ASP A 193 21.36 -10.60 -17.33
N GLN A 194 22.67 -10.68 -17.60
CA GLN A 194 23.52 -11.81 -17.22
C GLN A 194 23.49 -12.13 -15.71
N ARG A 195 23.19 -11.16 -14.83
CA ARG A 195 23.11 -11.37 -13.37
C ARG A 195 21.79 -12.00 -12.91
N LEU A 196 20.75 -12.00 -13.75
CA LEU A 196 19.41 -12.49 -13.40
C LEU A 196 19.39 -13.94 -12.88
N ARG A 197 20.16 -14.82 -13.52
CA ARG A 197 20.31 -16.24 -13.12
C ARG A 197 20.84 -16.37 -11.69
N SER A 198 21.95 -15.69 -11.39
CA SER A 198 22.56 -15.66 -10.05
C SER A 198 21.62 -15.08 -8.98
N MET A 199 20.87 -14.02 -9.32
CA MET A 199 19.87 -13.44 -8.40
C MET A 199 18.74 -14.43 -8.07
N LEU A 200 18.28 -15.22 -9.04
CA LEU A 200 17.27 -16.27 -8.86
C LEU A 200 17.82 -17.56 -8.23
N GLY A 201 19.13 -17.79 -8.31
CA GLY A 201 19.79 -19.02 -7.87
C GLY A 201 19.52 -20.21 -8.80
N ILE A 202 19.59 -19.98 -10.11
CA ILE A 202 19.36 -20.94 -11.21
C ILE A 202 20.41 -20.79 -12.32
#